data_AF-A0A9Q1RPK7-F1
#
_entry.id   AF-A0A9Q1RPK7-F1
#
_cell.length_a   1.000
_cell.length_b   1.000
_cell.length_c   1.000
_cell.angle_alpha   90.00
_cell.angle_beta   90.00
_cell.angle_gamma   90.00
#
_symmetry.space_group_name_H-M   'P 1'
#
loop_
_entity.id
_entity.type
_entity.pdbx_description
1 polymer ?
#
loop_
_entity_poly.entity_id
_entity_poly.type
_entity_poly.pdbx_seq_one_letter_code
_entity_poly.pdbx_strand_id
1 'polypeptide(L)'
;MALAKAKEIVSANPVVVFSKTYCPFCVSVKDLLSKLGASFKAVELDTEKDGSEIQVALAEWTGQRTVPNVFIGGKHIGGCDSTTALHKEGKLVPLLTEAGALAKSSTA
;
A
#
# COMPACT_ATOMS: atom_id res chain seq x y z
N MET A 1 -13.67 -7.22 13.75
CA MET A 1 -12.29 -7.21 14.27
C MET A 1 -11.40 -6.44 13.31
N ALA A 2 -10.46 -5.61 13.81
CA ALA A 2 -9.65 -4.72 12.99
C ALA A 2 -8.80 -5.45 11.91
N LEU A 3 -8.30 -6.66 12.22
CA LEU A 3 -7.58 -7.48 11.26
C LEU A 3 -8.44 -7.90 10.06
N ALA A 4 -9.71 -8.26 10.30
CA ALA A 4 -10.62 -8.63 9.22
C ALA A 4 -10.88 -7.45 8.29
N LYS A 5 -11.09 -6.25 8.85
CA LYS A 5 -11.23 -5.00 8.09
C LYS A 5 -9.97 -4.70 7.26
N ALA A 6 -8.77 -4.83 7.84
CA ALA A 6 -7.52 -4.62 7.12
C ALA A 6 -7.36 -5.61 5.95
N LYS A 7 -7.63 -6.89 6.18
CA LYS A 7 -7.60 -7.93 5.14
C LYS A 7 -8.63 -7.69 4.05
N GLU A 8 -9.85 -7.32 4.40
CA GLU A 8 -10.90 -6.99 3.43
C GLU A 8 -10.49 -5.82 2.53
N ILE A 9 -9.97 -4.74 3.11
CA ILE A 9 -9.45 -3.60 2.34
C ILE A 9 -8.34 -4.05 1.38
N VAL A 10 -7.40 -4.87 1.85
CA VAL A 10 -6.30 -5.42 1.04
C VAL A 10 -6.79 -6.35 -0.07
N SER A 11 -7.83 -7.15 0.17
CA SER A 11 -8.39 -8.05 -0.84
C SER A 11 -9.29 -7.32 -1.85
N ALA A 12 -9.93 -6.21 -1.45
CA ALA A 12 -10.84 -5.46 -2.32
C ALA A 12 -10.14 -4.45 -3.24
N ASN A 13 -8.85 -4.16 -3.02
CA ASN A 13 -8.11 -3.16 -3.79
C ASN A 13 -6.81 -3.74 -4.33
N PRO A 14 -6.42 -3.40 -5.58
CA PRO A 14 -5.20 -3.93 -6.19
C PRO A 14 -3.94 -3.43 -5.47
N VAL A 15 -3.97 -2.22 -4.92
CA VAL A 15 -2.90 -1.63 -4.12
C VAL A 15 -3.51 -0.93 -2.91
N VAL A 16 -2.94 -1.17 -1.74
CA VAL A 16 -3.33 -0.52 -0.49
C VAL A 16 -2.10 0.07 0.19
N VAL A 17 -2.26 1.31 0.66
CA VAL A 17 -1.24 2.01 1.44
C VAL A 17 -1.85 2.41 2.77
N PHE A 18 -1.53 1.67 3.83
CA PHE A 18 -1.84 2.11 5.18
C PHE A 18 -0.86 3.21 5.56
N SER A 19 -1.41 4.35 5.95
CA SER A 19 -0.72 5.63 5.98
C SER A 19 -1.12 6.44 7.20
N LYS A 20 -0.42 7.57 7.40
CA LYS A 20 -0.87 8.64 8.28
C LYS A 20 -0.68 9.99 7.60
N THR A 21 -1.60 10.92 7.84
CA THR A 21 -1.64 12.22 7.15
C THR A 21 -0.37 13.03 7.32
N TYR A 22 0.27 12.94 8.49
CA TYR A 22 1.47 13.69 8.85
C TYR A 22 2.79 12.98 8.46
N CYS A 23 2.73 11.79 7.85
CA CYS A 23 3.94 11.00 7.58
C CYS A 23 4.56 11.34 6.21
N PRO A 24 5.80 11.88 6.16
CA PRO A 24 6.44 12.25 4.89
C PRO A 24 6.74 11.03 4.00
N PHE A 25 7.15 9.90 4.59
CA PHE A 25 7.41 8.66 3.84
C PHE A 25 6.16 8.12 3.14
N CYS A 26 4.99 8.33 3.76
CA CYS A 26 3.72 7.96 3.13
C CYS A 26 3.43 8.81 1.90
N VAL A 27 3.71 10.11 1.97
CA VAL A 27 3.55 11.02 0.83
C VAL A 27 4.45 10.56 -0.32
N SER A 28 5.72 10.22 -0.05
CA SER A 28 6.64 9.70 -1.07
C SER A 28 6.14 8.43 -1.75
N VAL A 29 5.58 7.47 -1.01
CA VAL A 29 5.01 6.25 -1.59
C VAL A 29 3.79 6.55 -2.45
N LYS A 30 2.87 7.40 -1.98
CA LYS A 30 1.67 7.79 -2.74
C LYS A 30 2.04 8.53 -4.01
N ASP A 31 3.02 9.43 -3.95
CA ASP A 31 3.54 10.17 -5.10
C ASP A 31 4.20 9.23 -6.12
N LEU A 32 5.03 8.27 -5.66
CA LEU A 32 5.62 7.25 -6.53
C LEU A 32 4.55 6.44 -7.26
N LEU A 33 3.54 5.93 -6.55
CA LEU A 33 2.45 5.17 -7.14
C LEU A 33 1.63 6.01 -8.13
N SER A 34 1.36 7.27 -7.78
CA SER A 34 0.66 8.22 -8.65
C SER A 34 1.46 8.52 -9.93
N LYS A 35 2.77 8.74 -9.82
CA LYS A 35 3.68 8.97 -10.96
C LYS A 35 3.73 7.78 -11.92
N LEU A 36 3.59 6.57 -11.39
CA LEU A 36 3.50 5.35 -12.18
C LEU A 36 2.12 5.17 -12.82
N GLY A 37 1.12 5.98 -12.47
CA GLY A 37 -0.26 5.85 -12.95
C GLY A 37 -1.02 4.70 -12.27
N ALA A 38 -0.57 4.24 -11.10
CA ALA A 38 -1.21 3.15 -10.38
C ALA A 38 -2.40 3.66 -9.57
N SER A 39 -3.52 2.93 -9.64
CA SER A 39 -4.66 3.09 -8.74
C SER A 39 -4.35 2.43 -7.40
N PHE A 40 -4.48 3.19 -6.32
CA PHE A 40 -4.25 2.69 -4.96
C PHE A 40 -5.28 3.25 -3.98
N LYS A 41 -5.54 2.48 -2.92
CA LYS A 41 -6.35 2.89 -1.78
C LYS A 41 -5.43 3.30 -0.63
N ALA A 42 -5.43 4.60 -0.29
CA ALA A 42 -4.80 5.08 0.93
C ALA A 42 -5.78 4.98 2.11
N VAL A 43 -5.29 4.46 3.25
CA VAL A 43 -6.04 4.40 4.52
C VAL A 43 -5.24 5.18 5.56
N GLU A 44 -5.74 6.36 5.92
CA GLU A 44 -5.10 7.23 6.92
C GLU A 44 -5.49 6.79 8.33
N LEU A 45 -4.63 5.99 8.97
CA LEU A 45 -4.87 5.38 10.28
C LEU A 45 -5.02 6.41 11.41
N ASP A 46 -4.52 7.64 11.25
CA ASP A 46 -4.71 8.70 12.24
C ASP A 46 -6.12 9.33 12.18
N THR A 47 -6.85 9.12 11.09
CA THR A 47 -8.22 9.66 10.89
C THR A 47 -9.29 8.59 11.03
N GLU A 48 -8.93 7.32 10.91
CA GLU A 48 -9.83 6.18 11.10
C GLU A 48 -10.14 5.98 12.58
N LYS A 49 -11.42 5.79 12.92
CA LYS A 49 -11.87 5.52 14.30
C LYS A 49 -11.13 4.35 14.94
N ASP A 50 -10.98 3.26 14.18
CA ASP A 50 -10.31 2.02 14.61
C ASP A 50 -8.83 1.97 14.16
N GLY A 51 -8.26 3.11 13.77
CA GLY A 51 -6.94 3.14 13.12
C GLY A 51 -5.80 2.61 13.98
N SER A 52 -5.85 2.84 15.30
CA SER A 52 -4.90 2.25 16.26
C SER A 52 -4.99 0.73 16.31
N GLU A 53 -6.21 0.17 16.29
CA GLU A 53 -6.44 -1.27 16.30
C GLU A 53 -6.02 -1.90 14.98
N ILE A 54 -6.28 -1.22 13.85
CA ILE A 54 -5.79 -1.63 12.53
C ILE A 54 -4.25 -1.64 12.52
N GLN A 55 -3.59 -0.64 13.12
CA GLN A 55 -2.14 -0.58 13.19
C GLN A 55 -1.55 -1.76 13.98
N VAL A 56 -2.19 -2.15 15.09
CA VAL A 56 -1.80 -3.34 15.87
C VAL A 56 -2.02 -4.61 15.06
N ALA A 57 -3.19 -4.75 14.43
CA ALA A 57 -3.50 -5.90 13.60
C ALA A 57 -2.54 -6.06 12.40
N LEU A 58 -2.12 -4.95 11.79
CA LEU A 58 -1.10 -4.95 10.74
C LEU A 58 0.25 -5.43 11.27
N ALA A 59 0.64 -5.02 12.48
CA ALA A 59 1.87 -5.50 13.10
C ALA A 59 1.81 -7.02 13.37
N GLU A 60 0.68 -7.55 13.82
CA GLU A 60 0.49 -8.99 14.01
C GLU A 60 0.49 -9.76 12.70
N TRP A 61 -0.07 -9.19 11.64
CA TRP A 61 -0.18 -9.86 10.34
C TRP A 61 1.11 -9.82 9.52
N THR A 62 1.80 -8.67 9.51
CA THR A 62 2.95 -8.44 8.63
C THR A 62 4.29 -8.33 9.36
N GLY A 63 4.27 -8.27 10.70
CA GLY A 63 5.43 -7.92 11.50
C GLY A 63 5.78 -6.44 11.49
N GLN A 64 5.07 -5.60 10.72
CA GLN A 64 5.38 -4.18 10.54
C GLN A 64 4.33 -3.28 11.19
N ARG A 65 4.73 -2.61 12.28
CA ARG A 65 3.90 -1.61 12.98
C ARG A 65 4.00 -0.21 12.38
N THR A 66 5.02 0.07 11.58
CA THR A 66 5.29 1.40 11.03
C THR A 66 4.50 1.67 9.76
N VAL A 67 4.18 2.94 9.54
CA VAL A 67 3.65 3.44 8.26
C VAL A 67 4.79 4.06 7.44
N PRO A 68 4.72 4.03 6.10
CA PRO A 68 3.70 3.36 5.29
C PRO A 68 3.79 1.83 5.38
N ASN A 69 2.65 1.15 5.32
CA ASN A 69 2.57 -0.31 5.19
C ASN A 69 1.81 -0.62 3.89
N VAL A 70 2.51 -1.18 2.91
CA VAL A 70 2.09 -1.25 1.50
C VAL A 70 1.76 -2.69 1.12
N PHE A 71 0.64 -2.85 0.43
CA PHE A 71 0.20 -4.11 -0.15
C PHE A 71 -0.06 -3.94 -1.65
N ILE A 72 0.34 -4.94 -2.44
CA ILE A 72 0.09 -5.02 -3.89
C ILE A 72 -0.41 -6.43 -4.22
N GLY A 73 -1.56 -6.55 -4.87
CA GLY A 73 -2.17 -7.84 -5.22
C GLY A 73 -2.39 -8.74 -4.01
N GLY A 74 -2.73 -8.16 -2.85
CA GLY A 74 -2.89 -8.89 -1.59
C GLY A 74 -1.58 -9.26 -0.87
N LYS A 75 -0.41 -9.02 -1.47
CA LYS A 75 0.91 -9.34 -0.87
C LYS A 75 1.48 -8.14 -0.14
N HIS A 76 2.04 -8.37 1.05
CA HIS A 76 2.74 -7.35 1.82
C HIS A 76 4.10 -7.02 1.17
N ILE A 77 4.32 -5.74 0.86
CA ILE A 77 5.54 -5.24 0.21
C ILE A 77 6.49 -4.62 1.24
N GLY A 78 5.95 -4.06 2.33
CA GLY A 78 6.71 -3.38 3.37
C GLY A 78 6.48 -1.88 3.37
N GLY A 79 7.54 -1.12 3.64
CA GLY A 79 7.49 0.35 3.77
C GLY A 79 7.97 1.13 2.56
N CYS A 80 8.36 2.38 2.80
CA CYS A 80 8.85 3.28 1.77
C CYS A 80 10.14 2.78 1.12
N ASP A 81 11.08 2.30 1.92
CA ASP A 81 12.36 1.75 1.44
C ASP A 81 12.15 0.52 0.57
N SER A 82 11.33 -0.44 1.02
CA SER A 82 11.00 -1.65 0.27
C SER A 82 10.33 -1.33 -1.07
N THR A 83 9.37 -0.39 -1.07
CA THR A 83 8.66 0.01 -2.28
C THR A 83 9.60 0.72 -3.26
N THR A 84 10.47 1.60 -2.75
CA THR A 84 11.44 2.34 -3.58
C THR A 84 12.53 1.43 -4.12
N ALA A 85 12.99 0.45 -3.33
CA ALA A 85 13.95 -0.57 -3.77
C ALA A 85 13.39 -1.39 -4.93
N LEU A 86 12.15 -1.90 -4.81
CA LEU A 86 11.48 -2.62 -5.90
C LEU A 86 11.32 -1.78 -7.16
N HIS A 87 11.10 -0.47 -7.02
CA HIS A 87 11.05 0.43 -8.16
C HIS A 87 12.41 0.56 -8.85
N LYS A 88 13.48 0.76 -8.08
CA LYS A 88 14.86 0.83 -8.60
C LYS A 88 15.31 -0.48 -9.25
N GLU A 89 14.84 -1.61 -8.75
CA GLU A 89 15.08 -2.94 -9.33
C GLU A 89 14.22 -3.23 -10.57
N GLY A 90 13.29 -2.34 -10.95
CA GLY A 90 12.37 -2.54 -12.06
C GLY A 90 11.26 -3.57 -11.80
N LYS A 91 11.09 -4.02 -10.55
CA LYS A 91 10.11 -5.05 -10.16
C LYS A 91 8.76 -4.48 -9.74
N LEU A 92 8.70 -3.20 -9.35
CA LEU A 92 7.47 -2.58 -8.88
C LEU A 92 6.39 -2.51 -9.97
N VAL A 93 6.75 -2.07 -11.18
CA VAL A 93 5.78 -1.94 -12.29
C VAL A 93 5.17 -3.29 -12.68
N PRO A 94 5.95 -4.38 -12.87
CA PRO A 94 5.38 -5.72 -13.07
C PRO A 94 4.35 -6.13 -12.00
N LEU A 95 4.65 -5.90 -10.72
CA LEU A 95 3.73 -6.24 -9.62
C LEU A 95 2.43 -5.42 -9.69
N LEU A 96 2.54 -4.13 -10.01
CA LEU A 96 1.38 -3.25 -10.17
C LEU A 96 0.52 -3.66 -11.38
N THR A 97 1.15 -4.07 -12.48
CA THR A 97 0.45 -4.59 -13.67
C THR A 97 -0.26 -5.90 -13.35
N GLU A 98 0.41 -6.85 -12.69
CA GLU A 98 -0.14 -8.16 -12.33
C GLU A 98 -1.31 -8.01 -11.34
N ALA A 99 -1.23 -7.05 -10.43
CA ALA A 99 -2.31 -6.69 -9.53
C ALA A 99 -3.48 -5.94 -10.22
N GLY A 100 -3.33 -5.54 -11.49
CA GLY A 100 -4.34 -4.75 -12.21
C GLY A 100 -4.45 -3.31 -11.74
N ALA A 101 -3.41 -2.77 -11.10
CA ALA A 101 -3.38 -1.41 -10.56
C ALA A 101 -3.09 -0.35 -11.63
N LEU A 102 -2.40 -0.73 -12.70
CA LEU A 102 -2.05 0.18 -13.79
C LEU A 102 -3.16 0.14 -14.86
N ALA A 103 -3.67 1.32 -15.22
CA ALA A 103 -4.49 1.44 -16.43
C ALA A 103 -3.62 0.97 -17.60
N LYS A 104 -4.07 -0.07 -18.33
CA LYS A 104 -3.40 -0.51 -19.55
C LYS A 104 -3.27 0.71 -20.46
N SER A 105 -2.07 1.27 -20.60
CA SER A 105 -1.75 2.01 -21.81
C SER A 105 -1.90 1.01 -22.93
N SER A 106 -3.00 1.12 -23.67
CA SER A 106 -3.20 0.47 -24.95
C SER A 106 -1.92 0.62 -25.77
N THR A 107 -1.20 -0.47 -25.95
CA THR A 107 -0.34 -0.62 -27.11
C THR A 107 -1.28 -0.68 -28.31
N ALA A 108 -1.34 0.43 -29.04
CA ALA A 108 -1.74 0.48 -30.43
C ALA A 108 -0.60 1.14 -31.20
#